data_AF-A0A961RX45-F1
#
_entry.id   AF-A0A961RX45-F1
#
_cell.length_a   1.000
_cell.length_b   1.000
_cell.length_c   1.000
_cell.angle_alpha   90.00
_cell.angle_beta   90.00
_cell.angle_gamma   90.00
#
_symmetry.space_group_name_H-M   'P 1'
#
loop_
_entity.id
_entity.type
_entity.pdbx_description
1 polymer ?
#
loop_
_entity_poly.entity_id
_entity_poly.type
_entity_poly.pdbx_seq_one_letter_code
_entity_poly.pdbx_strand_id
1 'polypeptide(L)'
;KGRLMTTFQSRFGPEEWLQPYTDKTIEKLAEEGIKDIAVFNPGFVADCLETLEEIAEEAGEIFHEAGGRNFTHIPCLNDSEEGMMVIETIVRRELAGWIDDV
;
A
#
# COMPACT_ATOMS: atom_id res chain seq x y z
N LYS A 1 -18.99 -9.84 -2.06
CA LYS A 1 -18.12 -9.66 -0.87
C LYS A 1 -16.89 -8.90 -1.34
N GLY A 2 -16.52 -7.84 -0.63
CA GLY A 2 -15.60 -6.81 -1.12
C GLY A 2 -14.25 -7.38 -1.53
N ARG A 3 -13.79 -7.03 -2.74
CA ARG A 3 -12.47 -7.38 -3.29
C ARG A 3 -11.32 -6.58 -2.66
N LEU A 4 -11.55 -5.97 -1.50
CA LEU A 4 -10.62 -5.09 -0.81
C LEU A 4 -10.51 -5.50 0.66
N MET A 5 -9.29 -5.62 1.13
CA MET A 5 -8.96 -6.01 2.49
C MET A 5 -7.84 -5.12 3.01
N THR A 6 -7.96 -4.67 4.25
CA THR A 6 -6.95 -3.85 4.92
C THR A 6 -6.13 -4.75 5.84
N THR A 7 -4.81 -4.65 5.73
CA THR A 7 -3.81 -5.36 6.54
C THR A 7 -2.75 -4.38 7.04
N PHE A 8 -1.90 -4.81 7.96
CA PHE A 8 -0.88 -4.01 8.60
C PHE A 8 0.50 -4.67 8.47
N GLN A 9 1.50 -3.87 8.11
CA GLN A 9 2.87 -4.30 7.80
C GLN A 9 3.89 -3.72 8.80
N SER A 10 5.18 -3.99 8.57
CA SER A 10 6.32 -3.40 9.29
C SER A 10 6.26 -3.57 10.82
N ARG A 11 6.04 -4.81 11.26
CA ARG A 11 5.98 -5.17 12.68
C ARG A 11 7.39 -5.37 13.24
N PHE A 12 7.63 -4.86 14.43
CA PHE A 12 8.94 -4.97 15.08
C PHE A 12 8.85 -5.52 16.51
N GLY A 13 9.80 -6.37 16.87
CA GLY A 13 9.88 -6.95 18.21
C GLY A 13 8.85 -8.05 18.48
N PRO A 14 8.83 -8.58 19.72
CA PRO A 14 8.02 -9.75 20.07
C PRO A 14 6.58 -9.44 20.49
N GLU A 15 6.24 -8.16 20.67
CA GLU A 15 4.91 -7.75 21.12
C GLU A 15 3.86 -7.91 20.01
N GLU A 16 2.58 -7.97 20.39
CA GLU A 16 1.49 -8.05 19.43
C GLU A 16 1.21 -6.68 18.82
N TRP A 17 1.13 -6.63 17.49
CA TRP A 17 0.82 -5.41 16.72
C TRP A 17 -0.60 -5.48 16.18
N LEU A 18 -1.05 -4.37 15.57
CA LEU A 18 -2.36 -4.30 14.94
C LEU A 18 -2.50 -5.34 13.82
N GLN A 19 -3.64 -6.04 13.83
CA GLN A 19 -3.97 -7.13 12.92
C GLN A 19 -5.10 -6.74 11.95
N PRO A 20 -5.21 -7.38 10.77
CA PRO A 20 -4.44 -8.55 10.31
C PRO A 20 -3.07 -8.20 9.71
N TYR A 21 -2.09 -9.11 9.86
CA TYR A 21 -0.72 -8.93 9.37
C TYR A 21 -0.62 -9.17 7.86
N THR A 22 0.06 -8.28 7.13
CA THR A 22 0.13 -8.33 5.65
C THR A 22 0.77 -9.62 5.14
N ASP A 23 1.95 -9.99 5.64
CA ASP A 23 2.69 -11.21 5.28
C ASP A 23 1.82 -12.47 5.46
N LYS A 24 1.20 -12.61 6.64
CA LYS A 24 0.35 -13.78 6.96
C LYS A 24 -0.94 -13.81 6.18
N THR A 25 -1.47 -12.65 5.84
CA THR A 25 -2.70 -12.57 5.07
C THR A 25 -2.44 -12.95 3.61
N ILE A 26 -1.34 -12.49 3.03
CA ILE A 26 -0.97 -12.78 1.64
C ILE A 26 -0.66 -14.28 1.46
N GLU A 27 0.13 -14.86 2.37
CA GLU A 27 0.39 -16.31 2.43
C GLU A 27 -0.93 -17.10 2.43
N LYS A 28 -1.83 -16.78 3.37
CA LYS A 28 -3.13 -17.44 3.50
C LYS A 28 -4.01 -17.29 2.26
N LEU A 29 -4.04 -16.13 1.61
CA LEU A 29 -4.83 -15.93 0.40
C LEU A 29 -4.39 -16.87 -0.72
N ALA A 30 -3.08 -17.03 -0.91
CA ALA A 30 -2.54 -17.94 -1.91
C ALA A 30 -2.89 -19.40 -1.60
N GLU A 31 -2.76 -19.82 -0.34
CA GLU A 31 -3.14 -21.15 0.15
C GLU A 31 -4.64 -21.45 -0.04
N GLU A 32 -5.50 -20.44 0.14
CA GLU A 32 -6.95 -20.53 -0.11
C GLU A 32 -7.31 -20.55 -1.61
N GLY A 33 -6.31 -20.50 -2.49
CA GLY A 33 -6.46 -20.65 -3.93
C GLY A 33 -6.66 -19.33 -4.69
N ILE A 34 -6.52 -18.18 -4.03
CA ILE A 34 -6.48 -16.88 -4.73
C ILE A 34 -5.21 -16.82 -5.58
N LYS A 35 -5.37 -16.55 -6.87
CA LYS A 35 -4.26 -16.55 -7.83
C LYS A 35 -3.78 -15.16 -8.20
N ASP A 36 -4.60 -14.15 -7.99
CA ASP A 36 -4.37 -12.78 -8.45
C ASP A 36 -4.66 -11.81 -7.33
N ILE A 37 -3.65 -11.02 -6.93
CA ILE A 37 -3.81 -9.93 -5.97
C ILE A 37 -3.09 -8.66 -6.45
N ALA A 38 -3.64 -7.51 -6.04
CA ALA A 38 -3.00 -6.22 -6.17
C ALA A 38 -2.95 -5.55 -4.80
N VAL A 39 -1.82 -4.95 -4.47
CA VAL A 39 -1.53 -4.35 -3.16
C VAL A 39 -1.14 -2.89 -3.36
N PHE A 40 -1.71 -2.00 -2.56
CA PHE A 40 -1.37 -0.58 -2.53
C PHE A 40 -1.26 -0.11 -1.07
N ASN A 41 -0.48 0.94 -0.83
CA ASN A 41 -0.12 1.40 0.51
C ASN A 41 -0.72 2.79 0.79
N PRO A 42 -2.00 2.90 1.20
CA PRO A 42 -2.67 4.19 1.37
C PRO A 42 -2.10 5.04 2.53
N GLY A 43 -1.25 4.46 3.38
CA GLY A 43 -0.52 5.18 4.42
C GLY A 43 0.70 5.97 3.91
N PHE A 44 1.07 5.79 2.64
CA PHE A 44 2.23 6.42 2.02
C PHE A 44 1.81 7.20 0.78
N VAL A 45 2.43 8.37 0.58
CA VAL A 45 2.21 9.20 -0.62
C VAL A 45 3.33 9.06 -1.64
N ALA A 46 4.50 8.59 -1.20
CA ALA A 46 5.69 8.34 -2.01
C ALA A 46 6.29 6.99 -1.64
N ASP A 47 6.92 6.35 -2.60
CA ASP A 47 7.55 5.05 -2.41
C ASP A 47 8.79 5.17 -1.51
N CYS A 48 8.97 4.13 -0.70
CA CYS A 48 10.03 4.02 0.30
C CYS A 48 10.43 2.55 0.47
N LEU A 49 11.30 2.26 1.44
CA LEU A 49 11.75 0.90 1.70
C LEU A 49 10.57 -0.04 1.98
N GLU A 50 9.60 0.44 2.76
CA GLU A 50 8.42 -0.31 3.17
C GLU A 50 7.43 -0.58 2.02
N THR A 51 7.50 0.14 0.90
CA THR A 51 6.64 -0.11 -0.27
C THR A 51 7.35 -0.91 -1.35
N LEU A 52 8.63 -0.62 -1.61
CA LEU A 52 9.40 -1.29 -2.65
C LEU A 52 9.95 -2.63 -2.18
N GLU A 53 10.61 -2.69 -1.03
CA GLU A 53 11.22 -3.93 -0.55
C GLU A 53 10.16 -4.83 0.12
N GLU A 54 9.54 -4.36 1.22
CA GLU A 54 8.65 -5.21 2.02
C GLU A 54 7.39 -5.66 1.25
N ILE A 55 6.87 -4.82 0.36
CA ILE A 55 5.62 -5.09 -0.35
C ILE A 55 5.86 -5.54 -1.78
N ALA A 56 6.62 -4.82 -2.59
CA ALA A 56 6.79 -5.21 -3.99
C ALA A 56 7.64 -6.48 -4.15
N GLU A 57 8.66 -6.64 -3.31
CA GLU A 57 9.55 -7.81 -3.34
C GLU A 57 9.10 -8.89 -2.33
N GLU A 58 9.28 -8.69 -1.03
CA GLU A 58 9.11 -9.75 -0.02
C GLU A 58 7.69 -10.33 0.00
N ALA A 59 6.65 -9.48 0.04
CA ALA A 59 5.28 -9.94 0.02
C ALA A 59 4.89 -10.62 -1.30
N GLY A 60 5.48 -10.17 -2.42
CA GLY A 60 5.33 -10.82 -3.73
C GLY A 60 5.93 -12.22 -3.74
N GLU A 61 7.15 -12.38 -3.20
CA GLU A 61 7.80 -13.68 -3.03
C GLU A 61 6.95 -14.62 -2.17
N ILE A 62 6.48 -14.17 -1.00
CA ILE A 62 5.59 -14.95 -0.12
C ILE A 62 4.34 -15.43 -0.87
N PHE A 63 3.71 -14.55 -1.66
CA PHE A 63 2.51 -14.91 -2.42
C PHE A 63 2.80 -16.00 -3.45
N HIS A 64 3.93 -15.89 -4.17
CA HIS A 64 4.32 -16.85 -5.19
C HIS A 64 4.71 -18.20 -4.60
N GLU A 65 5.48 -18.21 -3.50
CA GLU A 65 5.88 -19.43 -2.80
C GLU A 65 4.66 -20.19 -2.23
N ALA A 66 3.65 -19.48 -1.75
CA ALA A 66 2.39 -20.05 -1.27
C ALA A 66 1.43 -20.50 -2.40
N GLY A 67 1.82 -20.35 -3.68
CA GLY A 67 1.08 -20.86 -4.83
C GLY A 67 0.17 -19.84 -5.54
N GLY A 68 0.33 -18.56 -5.23
CA GLY A 68 -0.22 -17.44 -5.98
C GLY A 68 0.45 -17.27 -7.35
N ARG A 69 -0.22 -16.60 -8.29
CA ARG A 69 0.26 -16.49 -9.68
C ARG A 69 0.62 -15.07 -10.08
N ASN A 70 -0.30 -14.13 -9.93
CA ASN A 70 -0.12 -12.74 -10.31
C ASN A 70 -0.15 -11.87 -9.05
N PHE A 71 0.98 -11.25 -8.75
CA PHE A 71 1.12 -10.25 -7.72
C PHE A 71 1.33 -8.89 -8.40
N THR A 72 0.68 -7.84 -7.92
CA THR A 72 0.87 -6.49 -8.44
C THR A 72 0.99 -5.52 -7.29
N HIS A 73 2.19 -4.97 -7.10
CA HIS A 73 2.37 -3.76 -6.31
C HIS A 73 1.89 -2.56 -7.15
N ILE A 74 0.99 -1.77 -6.57
CA ILE A 74 0.54 -0.50 -7.12
C ILE A 74 1.42 0.59 -6.48
N PRO A 75 2.21 1.33 -7.28
CA PRO A 75 3.12 2.33 -6.74
C PRO A 75 2.36 3.45 -6.05
N CYS A 76 3.03 4.13 -5.12
CA CYS A 76 2.52 5.36 -4.56
C CYS A 76 2.33 6.43 -5.64
N LEU A 77 1.60 7.51 -5.31
CA LEU A 77 1.39 8.59 -6.26
C LEU A 77 2.68 9.32 -6.62
N ASN A 78 3.69 9.34 -5.74
CA ASN A 78 5.00 9.94 -6.00
C ASN A 78 4.86 11.38 -6.54
N ASP A 79 5.63 11.71 -7.58
CA ASP A 79 5.60 12.97 -8.33
C ASP A 79 4.68 12.93 -9.56
N SER A 80 3.72 11.99 -9.62
CA SER A 80 2.71 11.96 -10.68
C SER A 80 1.87 13.24 -10.72
N GLU A 81 1.23 13.49 -11.86
CA GLU A 81 0.32 14.62 -12.04
C GLU A 81 -0.80 14.58 -10.99
N GLU A 82 -1.39 13.42 -10.75
CA GLU A 82 -2.41 13.21 -9.72
C GLU A 82 -1.87 13.40 -8.30
N GLY A 83 -0.64 12.92 -8.03
CA GLY A 83 0.03 13.11 -6.74
C GLY A 83 0.26 14.59 -6.42
N MET A 84 0.78 15.34 -7.39
CA MET A 84 0.99 16.77 -7.25
C MET A 84 -0.33 17.54 -7.15
N MET A 85 -1.36 17.12 -7.89
CA MET A 85 -2.69 17.72 -7.81
C MET A 85 -3.30 17.63 -6.41
N VAL A 86 -3.11 16.50 -5.69
CA VAL A 86 -3.58 16.36 -4.30
C VAL A 86 -2.88 17.37 -3.38
N ILE A 87 -1.55 17.45 -3.47
CA ILE A 87 -0.76 18.39 -2.64
C ILE A 87 -1.17 19.82 -2.94
N GLU A 88 -1.23 20.20 -4.22
CA GLU A 88 -1.65 21.54 -4.66
C GLU A 88 -3.06 21.86 -4.14
N THR A 89 -4.01 20.94 -4.30
CA THR A 89 -5.40 21.14 -3.85
C THR A 89 -5.48 21.43 -2.36
N ILE A 90 -4.74 20.67 -1.54
CA ILE A 90 -4.71 20.88 -0.08
C ILE A 90 -4.07 22.23 0.23
N VAL A 91 -2.90 22.53 -0.34
CA VAL A 91 -2.18 23.80 -0.10
C VAL A 91 -3.05 25.01 -0.48
N ARG A 92 -3.70 25.00 -1.65
CA ARG A 92 -4.59 26.08 -2.09
C ARG A 92 -5.77 26.28 -1.14
N ARG A 93 -6.39 25.17 -0.71
CA ARG A 93 -7.49 25.21 0.26
C ARG A 93 -7.06 25.83 1.58
N GLU A 94 -5.91 25.40 2.13
CA GLU A 94 -5.42 25.90 3.42
C GLU A 94 -4.90 27.34 3.36
N LEU A 95 -4.48 27.82 2.18
CA LEU A 95 -4.05 29.21 1.96
C LEU A 95 -5.21 30.13 1.54
N ALA A 96 -6.44 29.62 1.42
CA ALA A 96 -7.59 30.42 1.00
C ALA A 96 -7.79 31.65 1.92
N GLY A 97 -7.84 32.84 1.33
CA GLY A 97 -7.97 34.12 2.04
C GLY A 97 -6.65 34.74 2.52
N TRP A 98 -5.51 34.06 2.33
CA TRP A 98 -4.16 34.59 2.58
C TRP A 98 -3.43 34.95 1.28
N ILE A 99 -3.74 34.21 0.22
CA ILE A 99 -3.33 34.52 -1.15
C ILE A 99 -4.56 35.04 -1.90
N ASP A 100 -4.44 36.22 -2.53
CA ASP A 100 -5.47 36.73 -3.43
C ASP A 100 -5.61 35.78 -4.63
N ASP A 101 -6.86 35.65 -5.13
CA ASP A 101 -7.34 34.72 -6.16
C ASP A 101 -6.26 33.99 -6.99
N VAL A 102 -6.10 32.70 -6.70
CA VAL A 102 -5.80 31.69 -7.71
C VAL A 102 -6.97 30.73 -7.81
#